data_AF-A0A8T4MK43-F1
#
_entry.id   AF-A0A8T4MK43-F1
#
_cell.length_a   1.000
_cell.length_b   1.000
_cell.length_c   1.000
_cell.angle_alpha   90.00
_cell.angle_beta   90.00
_cell.angle_gamma   90.00
#
_symmetry.space_group_name_H-M   'P 1'
#
loop_
_entity.id
_entity.type
_entity.pdbx_description
1 polymer ?
#
loop_
_entity_poly.entity_id
_entity_poly.type
_entity_poly.pdbx_seq_one_letter_code
_entity_poly.pdbx_strand_id
1 'polypeptide(L)' 'MTNVTFSVPEDIHNVMQEHREIKWGEVARQAIKEKALRLKLMDKLLSKSELTEKDAEEIGNKIKHEIAKRHGLK' A
#
# COMPACT_ATOMS: atom_id res chain seq x y z
N MET A 1 -26.06 3.49 0.35
CA MET A 1 -24.89 2.66 0.72
C MET A 1 -24.83 1.48 -0.21
N THR A 2 -23.64 1.05 -0.61
CA THR A 2 -23.44 -0.15 -1.45
C THR A 2 -22.96 -1.29 -0.55
N ASN A 3 -23.55 -2.47 -0.71
CA ASN A 3 -23.14 -3.65 0.04
C ASN A 3 -22.06 -4.41 -0.72
N VAL A 4 -21.05 -4.87 0.00
CA VAL A 4 -19.99 -5.71 -0.55
C VAL A 4 -19.83 -6.91 0.38
N THR A 5 -19.85 -8.10 -0.21
CA THR A 5 -19.71 -9.38 0.51
C THR A 5 -18.42 -10.04 0.03
N PHE A 6 -17.63 -10.54 0.98
CA PHE A 6 -16.37 -11.24 0.70
C PHE A 6 -16.37 -12.58 1.42
N SER A 7 -15.69 -13.57 0.82
CA SER A 7 -15.32 -14.79 1.52
C SER A 7 -13.96 -14.57 2.18
N VAL A 8 -13.80 -15.06 3.41
CA VAL A 8 -12.52 -15.05 4.12
C VAL A 8 -11.99 -16.49 4.22
N PRO A 9 -10.67 -16.68 4.23
CA PRO A 9 -10.06 -17.97 4.53
C PRO A 9 -10.52 -18.52 5.89
N GLU A 10 -10.55 -19.84 6.03
CA GLU A 10 -11.10 -20.52 7.21
C GLU A 10 -10.27 -20.24 8.49
N ASP A 11 -8.95 -20.16 8.36
CA ASP A 11 -8.04 -19.77 9.44
C ASP A 11 -8.36 -18.36 9.98
N ILE A 12 -8.62 -17.41 9.08
CA ILE A 12 -9.02 -16.04 9.46
C ILE A 12 -10.42 -16.05 10.10
N HIS A 13 -11.35 -16.81 9.54
CA HIS A 13 -12.70 -16.94 10.12
C HIS A 13 -12.65 -17.48 11.56
N ASN A 14 -11.79 -18.46 11.84
CA ASN A 14 -11.61 -19.00 13.19
C ASN A 14 -11.15 -17.92 14.18
N VAL A 15 -10.15 -17.11 13.80
CA VAL A 15 -9.71 -15.96 14.61
C VAL A 15 -10.84 -14.96 14.84
N MET A 16 -11.65 -14.68 13.82
CA MET A 16 -12.81 -13.79 13.95
C MET A 16 -13.87 -14.35 14.91
N GLN A 17 -14.05 -15.68 14.93
CA GLN A 17 -14.97 -16.37 15.82
C GLN A 17 -14.49 -16.42 17.26
N GLU A 18 -13.18 -16.46 17.49
CA GLU A 18 -12.57 -16.34 18.83
C GLU A 18 -12.71 -14.92 19.37
N HIS A 19 -12.59 -13.91 18.50
CA HIS A 19 -12.67 -12.49 18.85
C HIS A 19 -13.98 -11.83 18.41
N ARG A 20 -15.11 -12.26 18.99
CA ARG A 20 -16.46 -11.76 18.66
C ARG A 20 -16.73 -10.34 19.16
N GLU A 21 -15.94 -9.87 20.11
CA GLU A 21 -15.98 -8.50 20.63
C GLU A 21 -15.56 -7.47 19.58
N ILE A 22 -14.84 -7.89 18.54
CA ILE A 22 -14.36 -7.01 17.47
C ILE A 22 -15.46 -6.83 16.42
N LYS A 23 -15.74 -5.57 16.08
CA LYS A 23 -16.63 -5.21 14.96
C LYS A 23 -15.91 -5.37 13.62
N TRP A 24 -15.70 -6.61 13.20
CA TRP A 24 -14.95 -6.94 11.97
C TRP A 24 -15.44 -6.21 10.71
N GLY A 25 -16.75 -6.00 10.58
CA GLY A 25 -17.30 -5.23 9.46
C GLY A 25 -16.87 -3.76 9.45
N GLU A 26 -16.63 -3.16 10.61
CA GLU A 26 -16.11 -1.79 10.73
C GLU A 26 -14.62 -1.74 10.39
N VAL A 27 -13.85 -2.71 10.89
CA VAL A 27 -12.42 -2.89 10.54
C VAL A 27 -12.25 -3.00 9.02
N ALA A 28 -13.05 -3.86 8.38
CA ALA A 28 -13.02 -4.04 6.93
C ALA A 28 -13.37 -2.73 6.19
N ARG A 29 -14.43 -2.02 6.61
CA ARG A 29 -14.80 -0.73 6.01
C ARG A 29 -13.69 0.31 6.13
N GLN A 30 -13.03 0.39 7.27
CA GLN A 30 -11.94 1.33 7.50
C GLN A 30 -10.74 1.00 6.61
N ALA A 31 -10.34 -0.27 6.55
CA ALA A 31 -9.23 -0.71 5.70
C ALA A 31 -9.48 -0.42 4.22
N ILE A 32 -10.69 -0.72 3.72
CA ILE A 32 -11.08 -0.41 2.34
C ILE A 32 -11.06 1.09 2.08
N LYS A 33 -11.65 1.89 2.97
CA LYS A 33 -11.68 3.36 2.85
C LYS A 33 -10.28 3.94 2.79
N GLU A 34 -9.39 3.50 3.67
CA GLU A 34 -8.01 4.00 3.72
C GLU A 34 -7.26 3.65 2.43
N LYS A 35 -7.36 2.40 1.96
CA LYS A 35 -6.70 1.99 0.72
C LYS A 35 -7.24 2.75 -0.49
N ALA A 36 -8.56 2.94 -0.57
CA ALA A 36 -9.20 3.68 -1.66
C ALA A 36 -8.76 5.16 -1.68
N LEU A 37 -8.72 5.82 -0.51
CA LEU A 37 -8.23 7.20 -0.40
C LEU A 37 -6.76 7.31 -0.78
N ARG A 38 -5.93 6.35 -0.37
CA ARG A 38 -4.51 6.30 -0.73
C ARG A 38 -4.32 6.18 -2.24
N LEU A 39 -5.06 5.27 -2.89
CA LEU A 39 -5.02 5.11 -4.35
C LEU A 39 -5.48 6.39 -5.05
N LYS A 40 -6.60 6.98 -4.62
CA LYS A 40 -7.09 8.25 -5.20
C LYS A 40 -6.08 9.39 -5.06
N LEU A 41 -5.36 9.46 -3.94
CA LEU A 41 -4.29 10.44 -3.74
C LEU A 41 -3.10 10.16 -4.66
N MET A 42 -2.67 8.91 -4.77
CA MET A 42 -1.60 8.51 -5.69
C MET A 42 -1.97 8.86 -7.13
N ASP A 43 -3.17 8.50 -7.58
CA ASP A 43 -3.66 8.83 -8.92
C ASP A 43 -3.64 10.34 -9.15
N LYS A 44 -4.09 11.14 -8.17
CA LYS A 44 -4.03 12.60 -8.27
C LYS A 44 -2.60 13.13 -8.37
N LEU A 45 -1.70 12.65 -7.52
CA LEU A 45 -0.30 13.09 -7.51
C LEU A 45 0.44 12.68 -8.78
N LEU A 46 0.19 11.46 -9.26
CA LEU A 46 0.85 10.88 -10.41
C LEU A 46 0.17 11.22 -11.74
N SER A 47 -1.05 11.77 -11.74
CA SER A 47 -1.79 12.15 -12.96
C SER A 47 -1.05 13.14 -13.88
N LYS A 48 -0.05 13.85 -13.35
CA LYS A 48 0.82 14.78 -14.11
C LYS A 48 2.28 14.35 -14.08
N SER A 49 2.57 13.17 -13.54
CA SER A 49 3.93 12.65 -13.46
C SER A 49 4.30 12.02 -14.80
N GLU A 50 5.31 12.60 -15.45
CA GLU A 50 5.97 11.99 -16.63
C GLU A 50 7.09 11.02 -16.21
N LEU A 51 7.31 10.86 -14.90
CA LEU A 51 8.34 9.97 -14.37
C LEU A 51 8.08 8.53 -14.80
N THR A 52 8.97 8.00 -15.63
CA THR A 52 8.94 6.61 -16.06
C THR A 52 9.69 5.71 -15.08
N GLU A 53 9.48 4.40 -15.21
CA GLU A 53 10.20 3.40 -14.41
C GLU A 53 11.71 3.48 -14.64
N LYS A 54 12.14 3.77 -15.87
CA LYS A 54 13.55 3.98 -16.22
C LYS A 54 14.13 5.21 -15.52
N ASP A 55 13.37 6.30 -15.43
CA ASP A 55 13.81 7.51 -14.73
C ASP A 55 14.00 7.22 -13.23
N ALA A 56 13.08 6.46 -12.63
CA ALA A 56 13.19 6.05 -11.23
C ALA A 56 14.43 5.16 -10.99
N GLU A 57 14.73 4.24 -11.90
CA GLU A 57 15.91 3.38 -11.83
C GLU A 57 17.21 4.17 -11.99
N GLU A 58 17.28 5.11 -12.94
CA GLU A 58 18.44 5.98 -13.12
C GLU A 58 18.69 6.86 -11.89
N ILE A 59 17.64 7.45 -11.31
CA ILE A 59 17.74 8.22 -10.06
C ILE A 59 18.24 7.32 -8.92
N GLY A 60 17.67 6.12 -8.78
CA GLY A 60 18.09 5.16 -7.75
C GLY A 60 19.55 4.74 -7.88
N ASN A 61 20.03 4.52 -9.11
CA ASN A 61 21.43 4.18 -9.39
C ASN A 61 22.38 5.35 -9.10
N LYS A 62 21.99 6.59 -9.44
CA LYS A 62 22.76 7.79 -9.07
C LYS A 62 22.87 7.94 -7.55
N ILE A 63 21.77 7.78 -6.83
CA ILE A 63 21.76 7.85 -5.36
C ILE A 63 22.68 6.78 -4.76
N LYS A 64 22.57 5.52 -5.22
CA LYS A 64 23.45 4.42 -4.77
C LYS A 64 24.92 4.73 -5.04
N HIS A 65 25.23 5.27 -6.22
CA HIS A 65 26.59 5.64 -6.59
C HIS A 65 27.15 6.72 -5.66
N GLU A 66 26.40 7.80 -5.41
CA GLU A 66 26.83 8.88 -4.52
C GLU A 66 26.96 8.43 -3.06
N ILE A 67 26.05 7.58 -2.57
CA ILE A 67 26.15 6.98 -1.23
C ILE A 67 27.40 6.10 -1.14
N ALA A 68 27.64 5.23 -2.12
CA ALA A 68 28.81 4.36 -2.14
C ALA A 68 30.12 5.17 -2.14
N LYS A 69 30.18 6.25 -2.92
CA LYS A 69 31.32 7.18 -2.98
C LYS A 69 31.55 7.89 -1.66
N ARG A 70 30.49 8.36 -0.99
CA ARG A 70 30.56 9.03 0.31
C ARG A 70 31.06 8.10 1.42
N HIS A 71 30.72 6.82 1.35
CA HIS A 71 31.07 5.81 2.35
C HIS A 71 32.29 4.95 1.98
N GLY A 72 33.01 5.29 0.89
CA GLY A 72 34.23 4.59 0.50
C GLY A 72 34.02 3.12 0.08
N LEU A 73 32.80 2.77 -0.34
CA LEU A 73 32.44 1.43 -0.79
C LEU A 73 32.74 1.21 -2.30
N LYS A 74 33.28 2.23 -2.97
CA LYS A 74 33.86 2.20 -4.33
C LYS A 74 34.99 3.21 -4.44
#